data_AF-A0A966DP10-F1
#
_entry.id   AF-A0A966DP10-F1
#
_cell.length_a   1.000
_cell.length_b   1.000
_cell.length_c   1.000
_cell.angle_alpha   90.00
_cell.angle_beta   90.00
_cell.angle_gamma   90.00
#
_symmetry.space_group_name_H-M   'P 1'
#
loop_
_entity.id
_entity.type
_entity.pdbx_description
1 polymer ?
#
loop_
_entity_poly.entity_id
_entity_poly.type
_entity_poly.pdbx_seq_one_letter_code
_entity_poly.pdbx_strand_id
1 'polypeptide(L)'
;TDRLTYQRELLVNLFSFHLLRYRLNALLELADLNRGSVLPGLVERFGQLHDVAQADLVAVGEKFLLQIDRLLADQPDAETNPALRDRLQKAAGYFAAKLRDGILDSLADADCELDNQALRRQLLNAKEKAETEARIKLAGIQACADGFDVQRFLAARSAAALKVEPTPKSRRKGKTPAAAIDTTAAPANPVLFEALRAWRAEQAAAKKLPAYCIFSQKALCALAAAAPKTPTELAGIHGIGPKKLEQYGATLLDLVRQNG
;
A
#
# COMPACT_ATOMS: atom_id res chain seq x y z
N THR A 1 -4.08 -32.25 26.13
CA THR A 1 -2.89 -31.40 25.96
C THR A 1 -2.92 -30.70 24.61
N ASP A 2 -3.23 -31.41 23.52
CA ASP A 2 -3.25 -30.85 22.15
C ASP A 2 -4.21 -29.68 21.93
N ARG A 3 -5.42 -29.71 22.52
CA ARG A 3 -6.39 -28.60 22.37
C ARG A 3 -5.88 -27.27 22.94
N LEU A 4 -5.33 -27.28 24.16
CA LEU A 4 -4.87 -26.08 24.85
C LEU A 4 -3.63 -25.49 24.18
N THR A 5 -2.70 -26.35 23.77
CA THR A 5 -1.55 -25.97 22.95
C THR A 5 -2.00 -25.34 21.64
N TYR A 6 -2.98 -25.94 20.96
CA TYR A 6 -3.53 -25.39 19.73
C TYR A 6 -4.18 -24.02 19.92
N GLN A 7 -5.00 -23.84 20.97
CA GLN A 7 -5.58 -22.52 21.31
C GLN A 7 -4.47 -21.45 21.50
N ARG A 8 -3.42 -21.79 22.25
CA ARG A 8 -2.26 -20.91 22.45
C ARG A 8 -1.58 -20.59 21.12
N GLU A 9 -1.30 -21.58 20.29
CA GLU A 9 -0.68 -21.38 18.97
C GLU A 9 -1.53 -20.46 18.08
N LEU A 10 -2.85 -20.57 18.11
CA LEU A 10 -3.74 -19.68 17.36
C LEU A 10 -3.60 -18.23 17.82
N LEU A 11 -3.54 -17.97 19.13
CA LEU A 11 -3.35 -16.64 19.69
C LEU A 11 -1.94 -16.09 19.38
N VAL A 12 -0.90 -16.90 19.53
CA VAL A 12 0.48 -16.52 19.19
C VAL A 12 0.58 -16.15 17.72
N ASN A 13 0.03 -17.00 16.85
CA ASN A 13 -0.03 -16.75 15.42
C ASN A 13 -0.91 -15.56 15.08
N LEU A 14 -1.90 -15.18 15.88
CA LEU A 14 -2.73 -14.00 15.65
C LEU A 14 -1.94 -12.71 15.92
N PHE A 15 -1.26 -12.62 17.06
CA PHE A 15 -0.58 -11.39 17.49
C PHE A 15 0.91 -11.30 17.10
N SER A 16 1.43 -12.28 16.36
CA SER A 16 2.74 -12.20 15.71
C SER A 16 2.65 -11.47 14.36
N PHE A 17 3.27 -10.29 14.24
CA PHE A 17 3.15 -9.42 13.05
C PHE A 17 4.36 -9.47 12.09
N HIS A 18 5.31 -10.38 12.32
CA HIS A 18 6.55 -10.44 11.51
C HIS A 18 6.29 -10.69 10.02
N LEU A 19 5.30 -11.53 9.67
CA LEU A 19 4.95 -11.79 8.28
C LEU A 19 4.39 -10.54 7.59
N LEU A 20 3.53 -9.78 8.27
CA LEU A 20 3.01 -8.52 7.74
C LEU A 20 4.15 -7.53 7.50
N ARG A 21 5.03 -7.34 8.50
CA ARG A 21 6.22 -6.48 8.36
C ARG A 21 7.10 -6.93 7.19
N TYR A 22 7.36 -8.22 7.06
CA TYR A 22 8.16 -8.76 5.96
C TYR A 22 7.54 -8.44 4.60
N ARG A 23 6.22 -8.57 4.45
CA ARG A 23 5.51 -8.23 3.21
C ARG A 23 5.59 -6.73 2.89
N LEU A 24 5.48 -5.88 3.91
CA LEU A 24 5.64 -4.42 3.75
C LEU A 24 7.08 -4.03 3.39
N ASN A 25 8.08 -4.70 3.99
CA ASN A 25 9.48 -4.51 3.61
C ASN A 25 9.74 -4.92 2.15
N ALA A 26 9.19 -6.05 1.70
CA ALA A 26 9.32 -6.47 0.31
C ALA A 26 8.68 -5.45 -0.67
N LEU A 27 7.59 -4.79 -0.26
CA LEU A 27 6.95 -3.73 -1.03
C LEU A 27 7.85 -2.47 -1.09
N LEU A 28 8.45 -2.10 0.04
CA LEU A 28 9.41 -1.00 0.14
C LEU A 28 10.64 -1.25 -0.73
N GLU A 29 11.31 -2.40 -0.58
CA GLU A 29 12.49 -2.77 -1.35
C GLU A 29 12.21 -2.73 -2.85
N LEU A 30 11.06 -3.27 -3.28
CA LEU A 30 10.68 -3.27 -4.68
C LEU A 30 10.47 -1.85 -5.22
N ALA A 31 9.89 -0.95 -4.44
CA ALA A 31 9.73 0.45 -4.83
C ALA A 31 11.07 1.19 -4.84
N ASP A 32 11.93 0.95 -3.84
CA ASP A 32 13.20 1.65 -3.69
C ASP A 32 14.21 1.26 -4.79
N LEU A 33 14.30 -0.03 -5.11
CA LEU A 33 15.10 -0.53 -6.24
C LEU A 33 14.64 0.04 -7.60
N ASN A 34 13.42 0.56 -7.65
CA ASN A 34 12.81 1.14 -8.86
C ASN A 34 12.43 2.61 -8.66
N ARG A 35 13.12 3.36 -7.77
CA ARG A 35 12.77 4.74 -7.38
C ARG A 35 12.50 5.67 -8.57
N GLY A 36 13.32 5.60 -9.62
CA GLY A 36 13.14 6.41 -10.85
C GLY A 36 11.98 6.01 -11.76
N SER A 37 11.25 4.94 -11.44
CA SER A 37 10.09 4.43 -12.19
C SER A 37 8.79 4.45 -11.38
N VAL A 38 8.85 4.74 -10.08
CA VAL A 38 7.68 4.84 -9.20
C VAL A 38 7.26 6.29 -8.98
N LEU A 39 6.04 6.47 -8.46
CA LEU A 39 5.56 7.78 -8.06
C LEU A 39 6.43 8.37 -6.96
N PRO A 40 6.73 9.68 -7.01
CA PRO A 40 7.41 10.34 -5.91
C PRO A 40 6.62 10.22 -4.61
N GLY A 41 7.33 10.08 -3.48
CA GLY A 41 6.69 9.88 -2.18
C GLY A 41 6.24 8.42 -1.91
N LEU A 42 6.23 7.54 -2.92
CA LEU A 42 5.78 6.16 -2.74
C LEU A 42 6.74 5.34 -1.88
N VAL A 43 8.06 5.54 -2.05
CA VAL A 43 9.08 4.88 -1.24
C VAL A 43 8.96 5.32 0.22
N GLU A 44 8.82 6.63 0.45
CA GLU A 44 8.65 7.22 1.77
C GLU A 44 7.37 6.70 2.45
N ARG A 45 6.26 6.60 1.70
CA ARG A 45 5.00 6.04 2.20
C ARG A 45 5.14 4.56 2.58
N PHE A 46 5.81 3.74 1.76
CA PHE A 46 6.07 2.34 2.11
C PHE A 46 7.06 2.22 3.29
N GLY A 47 7.98 3.17 3.44
CA GLY A 47 8.84 3.30 4.62
C GLY A 47 8.02 3.55 5.88
N GLN A 48 7.12 4.52 5.85
CA GLN A 48 6.21 4.80 6.98
C GLN A 48 5.35 3.59 7.34
N LEU A 49 4.81 2.88 6.36
CA LEU A 49 4.06 1.64 6.57
C LEU A 49 4.90 0.55 7.25
N HIS A 50 6.14 0.36 6.79
CA HIS A 50 7.08 -0.57 7.41
C HIS A 50 7.37 -0.18 8.87
N ASP A 51 7.61 1.10 9.13
CA ASP A 51 7.94 1.61 10.46
C ASP A 51 6.77 1.48 11.43
N VAL A 52 5.55 1.79 10.99
CA VAL A 52 4.32 1.53 11.76
C VAL A 52 4.21 0.04 12.08
N ALA A 53 4.42 -0.85 11.11
CA ALA A 53 4.37 -2.28 11.35
C ALA A 53 5.46 -2.75 12.34
N GLN A 54 6.65 -2.18 12.30
CA GLN A 54 7.74 -2.53 13.22
C GLN A 54 7.46 -2.00 14.65
N ALA A 55 7.19 -0.71 14.78
CA ALA A 55 7.08 -0.04 16.07
C ALA A 55 5.76 -0.34 16.79
N ASP A 56 4.63 -0.25 16.07
CA ASP A 56 3.30 -0.29 16.68
C ASP A 56 2.66 -1.67 16.68
N LEU A 57 3.06 -2.56 15.76
CA LEU A 57 2.51 -3.91 15.65
C LEU A 57 3.49 -4.97 16.16
N VAL A 58 4.70 -5.06 15.61
CA VAL A 58 5.67 -6.10 16.01
C VAL A 58 6.13 -5.89 17.46
N ALA A 59 6.72 -4.73 17.79
CA ALA A 59 7.28 -4.51 19.12
C ALA A 59 6.21 -4.53 20.23
N VAL A 60 5.01 -4.04 19.95
CA VAL A 60 3.88 -4.11 20.91
C VAL A 60 3.30 -5.52 20.97
N GLY A 61 3.20 -6.22 19.84
CA GLY A 61 2.76 -7.61 19.74
C GLY A 61 3.63 -8.56 20.56
N GLU A 62 4.96 -8.44 20.48
CA GLU A 62 5.90 -9.25 21.27
C GLU A 62 5.68 -9.07 22.78
N LYS A 63 5.57 -7.81 23.24
CA LYS A 63 5.27 -7.50 24.66
C LYS A 63 3.89 -8.03 25.07
N PHE A 64 2.93 -8.03 24.14
CA PHE A 64 1.59 -8.56 24.38
C PHE A 64 1.59 -10.08 24.48
N LEU A 65 2.33 -10.79 23.62
CA LEU A 65 2.47 -12.24 23.65
C LEU A 65 3.05 -12.73 24.99
N LEU A 66 4.00 -12.01 25.58
CA LEU A 66 4.49 -12.29 26.93
C LEU A 66 3.39 -12.21 28.00
N GLN A 67 2.39 -11.34 27.81
CA GLN A 67 1.24 -11.24 28.72
C GLN A 67 0.29 -12.41 28.50
N ILE A 68 0.03 -12.80 27.25
CA ILE A 68 -0.78 -13.98 26.90
C ILE A 68 -0.18 -15.24 27.54
N ASP A 69 1.13 -15.43 27.41
CA ASP A 69 1.82 -16.58 27.98
C ASP A 69 1.69 -16.67 29.50
N ARG A 70 1.78 -15.53 30.21
CA ARG A 70 1.57 -15.49 31.66
C ARG A 70 0.13 -15.83 32.04
N LEU A 71 -0.85 -15.31 31.32
CA LEU A 71 -2.27 -15.56 31.60
C LEU A 71 -2.66 -17.01 31.31
N LEU A 72 -2.09 -17.62 30.26
CA LEU A 72 -2.32 -19.02 29.93
C LEU A 72 -1.52 -19.98 30.82
N ALA A 73 -0.42 -19.53 31.44
CA ALA A 73 0.26 -20.33 32.46
C ALA A 73 -0.58 -20.49 33.74
N ASP A 74 -1.35 -19.45 34.10
CA ASP A 74 -2.25 -19.46 35.26
C ASP A 74 -3.56 -20.22 34.97
N GLN A 75 -4.26 -19.85 33.88
CA GLN A 75 -5.45 -20.56 33.41
C GLN A 75 -5.32 -20.94 31.92
N PRO A 76 -4.95 -22.20 31.62
CA PRO A 76 -4.58 -22.63 30.26
C PRO A 76 -5.68 -22.62 29.19
N ASP A 77 -6.95 -22.73 29.58
CA ASP A 77 -8.04 -22.77 28.60
C ASP A 77 -8.45 -21.35 28.20
N ALA A 78 -8.03 -20.95 27.00
CA ALA A 78 -8.23 -19.61 26.48
C ALA A 78 -9.72 -19.24 26.32
N GLU A 79 -10.60 -20.22 26.07
CA GLU A 79 -12.03 -19.97 25.84
C GLU A 79 -12.78 -19.65 27.15
N THR A 80 -12.25 -20.12 28.29
CA THR A 80 -12.86 -19.94 29.61
C THR A 80 -12.09 -18.99 30.53
N ASN A 81 -10.98 -18.41 30.06
CA ASN A 81 -10.12 -17.53 30.86
C ASN A 81 -10.64 -16.08 30.86
N PRO A 82 -11.17 -15.57 32.00
CA PRO A 82 -11.76 -14.24 32.07
C PRO A 82 -10.70 -13.13 32.03
N ALA A 83 -9.53 -13.33 32.65
CA ALA A 83 -8.44 -12.36 32.62
C ALA A 83 -7.88 -12.19 31.19
N LEU A 84 -7.80 -13.29 30.44
CA LEU A 84 -7.45 -13.28 29.02
C LEU A 84 -8.52 -12.56 28.18
N ARG A 85 -9.81 -12.80 28.44
CA ARG A 85 -10.91 -12.11 27.74
C ARG A 85 -10.79 -10.60 27.87
N ASP A 86 -10.67 -10.07 29.08
CA ASP A 86 -10.52 -8.62 29.32
C ASP A 86 -9.28 -8.07 28.62
N ARG A 87 -8.20 -8.85 28.61
CA ARG A 87 -6.95 -8.44 28.01
C ARG A 87 -7.00 -8.43 26.48
N LEU A 88 -7.67 -9.41 25.87
CA LEU A 88 -7.94 -9.50 24.44
C LEU A 88 -8.86 -8.38 23.98
N GLN A 89 -9.90 -8.03 24.75
CA GLN A 89 -10.79 -6.91 24.42
C GLN A 89 -10.03 -5.58 24.28
N LYS A 90 -9.18 -5.26 25.26
CA LYS A 90 -8.34 -4.04 25.23
C LYS A 90 -7.34 -4.07 24.08
N ALA A 91 -6.72 -5.22 23.83
CA ALA A 91 -5.77 -5.38 22.73
C ALA A 91 -6.46 -5.25 21.37
N ALA A 92 -7.67 -5.77 21.24
CA ALA A 92 -8.41 -5.78 19.98
C ALA A 92 -8.66 -4.37 19.47
N GLY A 93 -9.08 -3.44 20.34
CA GLY A 93 -9.25 -2.03 19.97
C GLY A 93 -7.95 -1.41 19.43
N TYR A 94 -6.83 -1.58 20.15
CA TYR A 94 -5.54 -1.03 19.76
C TYR A 94 -5.04 -1.59 18.41
N PHE A 95 -4.94 -2.92 18.28
CA PHE A 95 -4.38 -3.53 17.08
C PHE A 95 -5.31 -3.40 15.88
N ALA A 96 -6.63 -3.41 16.07
CA ALA A 96 -7.57 -3.19 14.98
C ALA A 96 -7.45 -1.79 14.38
N ALA A 97 -7.29 -0.75 15.23
CA ALA A 97 -7.06 0.61 14.76
C ALA A 97 -5.74 0.72 14.00
N LYS A 98 -4.64 0.17 14.54
CA LYS A 98 -3.33 0.18 13.86
C LYS A 98 -3.33 -0.57 12.53
N LEU A 99 -4.04 -1.70 12.42
CA LEU A 99 -4.15 -2.44 11.17
C LEU A 99 -5.04 -1.74 10.14
N ARG A 100 -6.16 -1.16 10.58
CA ARG A 100 -7.09 -0.45 9.67
C ARG A 100 -6.48 0.86 9.20
N ASP A 101 -6.29 1.78 10.13
CA ASP A 101 -5.95 3.16 9.85
C ASP A 101 -4.46 3.28 9.46
N GLY A 102 -3.60 2.53 10.17
CA GLY A 102 -2.15 2.59 9.99
C GLY A 102 -1.60 1.76 8.83
N ILE A 103 -2.34 0.75 8.36
CA ILE A 103 -1.85 -0.17 7.30
C ILE A 103 -2.81 -0.25 6.12
N LEU A 104 -4.07 -0.69 6.34
CA LEU A 104 -5.00 -0.98 5.25
C LEU A 104 -5.41 0.28 4.48
N ASP A 105 -5.76 1.36 5.16
CA ASP A 105 -6.17 2.61 4.52
C ASP A 105 -4.99 3.24 3.75
N SER A 106 -3.82 3.27 4.39
CA SER A 106 -2.57 3.75 3.78
C SER A 106 -2.14 2.92 2.56
N LEU A 107 -2.39 1.60 2.56
CA LEU A 107 -2.20 0.76 1.39
C LEU A 107 -3.26 1.04 0.33
N ALA A 108 -4.55 1.16 0.68
CA ALA A 108 -5.61 1.45 -0.27
C ALA A 108 -5.31 2.73 -1.08
N ASP A 109 -4.85 3.78 -0.40
CA ASP A 109 -4.50 5.08 -0.97
C ASP A 109 -3.16 5.09 -1.72
N ALA A 110 -2.35 4.03 -1.59
CA ALA A 110 -1.11 3.90 -2.36
C ALA A 110 -1.44 3.55 -3.81
N ASP A 111 -1.51 4.58 -4.64
CA ASP A 111 -1.64 4.42 -6.07
C ASP A 111 -0.32 3.89 -6.66
N CYS A 112 -0.44 2.85 -7.48
CA CYS A 112 0.65 2.21 -8.21
C CYS A 112 0.53 2.48 -9.71
N GLU A 113 0.23 3.73 -10.09
CA GLU A 113 0.30 4.19 -11.48
C GLU A 113 1.75 4.19 -11.96
N LEU A 114 2.04 3.27 -12.89
CA LEU A 114 3.38 2.94 -13.34
C LEU A 114 3.37 2.62 -14.84
N ASP A 115 4.31 3.21 -15.58
CA ASP A 115 4.48 2.95 -17.03
C ASP A 115 5.07 1.54 -17.29
N ASN A 116 5.81 1.00 -16.32
CA ASN A 116 6.37 -0.35 -16.39
C ASN A 116 5.34 -1.40 -15.95
N GLN A 117 4.71 -2.08 -16.91
CA GLN A 117 3.70 -3.10 -16.65
C GLN A 117 4.21 -4.34 -15.88
N ALA A 118 5.50 -4.66 -15.95
CA ALA A 118 6.06 -5.78 -15.18
C ALA A 118 6.22 -5.40 -13.71
N LEU A 119 6.86 -4.26 -13.44
CA LEU A 119 7.00 -3.69 -12.11
C LEU A 119 5.63 -3.43 -11.45
N ARG A 120 4.68 -2.86 -12.21
CA ARG A 120 3.31 -2.64 -11.74
C ARG A 120 2.67 -3.92 -11.21
N ARG A 121 2.81 -5.03 -11.93
CA ARG A 121 2.26 -6.32 -11.49
C ARG A 121 2.96 -6.85 -10.25
N GLN A 122 4.28 -6.68 -10.15
CA GLN A 122 5.03 -7.10 -8.97
C GLN A 122 4.61 -6.29 -7.72
N LEU A 123 4.51 -4.96 -7.85
CA LEU A 123 4.06 -4.09 -6.76
C LEU A 123 2.62 -4.39 -6.33
N LEU A 124 1.70 -4.54 -7.29
CA LEU A 124 0.31 -4.90 -6.98
C LEU A 124 0.21 -6.25 -6.27
N ASN A 125 0.95 -7.27 -6.72
CA ASN A 125 0.96 -8.58 -6.07
C ASN A 125 1.57 -8.52 -4.65
N ALA A 126 2.65 -7.75 -4.46
CA ALA A 126 3.24 -7.55 -3.14
C ALA A 126 2.27 -6.82 -2.19
N LYS A 127 1.60 -5.77 -2.69
CA LYS A 127 0.57 -5.00 -2.00
C LYS A 127 -0.61 -5.89 -1.58
N GLU A 128 -1.17 -6.65 -2.52
CA GLU A 128 -2.28 -7.57 -2.29
C GLU A 128 -1.96 -8.62 -1.22
N LYS A 129 -0.73 -9.15 -1.22
CA LYS A 129 -0.26 -10.06 -0.17
C LYS A 129 -0.21 -9.38 1.20
N ALA A 130 0.29 -8.15 1.28
CA ALA A 130 0.36 -7.39 2.53
C ALA A 130 -1.05 -7.05 3.06
N GLU A 131 -1.94 -6.59 2.18
CA GLU A 131 -3.34 -6.31 2.51
C GLU A 131 -4.06 -7.57 2.99
N THR A 132 -3.89 -8.70 2.31
CA THR A 132 -4.53 -9.97 2.69
C THR A 132 -4.08 -10.41 4.07
N GLU A 133 -2.78 -10.33 4.37
CA GLU A 133 -2.24 -10.61 5.70
C GLU A 133 -2.87 -9.69 6.75
N ALA A 134 -2.89 -8.37 6.51
CA ALA A 134 -3.48 -7.39 7.42
C ALA A 134 -4.99 -7.61 7.65
N ARG A 135 -5.75 -7.96 6.61
CA ARG A 135 -7.19 -8.28 6.72
C ARG A 135 -7.44 -9.53 7.54
N ILE A 136 -6.67 -10.59 7.33
CA ILE A 136 -6.78 -11.84 8.11
C ILE A 136 -6.49 -11.57 9.58
N LYS A 137 -5.45 -10.78 9.88
CA LYS A 137 -5.12 -10.35 11.24
C LYS A 137 -6.25 -9.54 11.86
N LEU A 138 -6.73 -8.52 11.16
CA LEU A 138 -7.80 -7.65 11.63
C LEU A 138 -9.07 -8.45 11.97
N ALA A 139 -9.51 -9.32 11.06
CA ALA A 139 -10.68 -10.16 11.27
C ALA A 139 -10.51 -11.11 12.46
N GLY A 140 -9.34 -11.75 12.59
CA GLY A 140 -9.04 -12.61 13.74
C GLY A 140 -9.03 -11.83 15.06
N ILE A 141 -8.46 -10.63 15.08
CA ILE A 141 -8.41 -9.77 16.28
C ILE A 141 -9.82 -9.32 16.68
N GLN A 142 -10.64 -8.91 15.72
CA GLN A 142 -12.03 -8.53 15.97
C GLN A 142 -12.86 -9.71 16.48
N ALA A 143 -12.64 -10.91 15.95
CA ALA A 143 -13.28 -12.13 16.42
C ALA A 143 -12.91 -12.52 17.86
N CYS A 144 -11.81 -11.97 18.40
CA CYS A 144 -11.35 -12.20 19.76
C CYS A 144 -11.76 -11.09 20.74
N ALA A 145 -12.44 -10.04 20.28
CA ALA A 145 -12.74 -8.86 21.10
C ALA A 145 -13.61 -9.18 22.33
N ASP A 146 -14.57 -10.09 22.19
CA ASP A 146 -15.46 -10.53 23.29
C ASP A 146 -15.00 -11.86 23.91
N GLY A 147 -13.71 -12.18 23.80
CA GLY A 147 -13.13 -13.44 24.24
C GLY A 147 -12.71 -14.34 23.08
N PHE A 148 -11.89 -15.34 23.40
CA PHE A 148 -11.41 -16.29 22.40
C PHE A 148 -12.40 -17.44 22.24
N ASP A 149 -12.74 -17.76 21.00
CA ASP A 149 -13.50 -18.95 20.61
C ASP A 149 -12.89 -19.48 19.32
N VAL A 150 -12.50 -20.75 19.30
CA VAL A 150 -11.72 -21.33 18.20
C VAL A 150 -12.52 -21.29 16.89
N GLN A 151 -13.81 -21.63 16.93
CA GLN A 151 -14.63 -21.72 15.73
C GLN A 151 -14.90 -20.34 15.11
N ARG A 152 -15.28 -19.36 15.94
CA ARG A 152 -15.49 -17.98 15.52
C ARG A 152 -14.22 -17.37 14.93
N PHE A 153 -13.08 -17.62 15.58
CA PHE A 153 -11.78 -17.15 15.11
C PHE A 153 -11.40 -17.74 13.74
N LEU A 154 -11.52 -19.07 13.58
CA LEU A 154 -11.18 -19.74 12.32
C LEU A 154 -12.12 -19.34 11.18
N ALA A 155 -13.43 -19.20 11.47
CA ALA A 155 -14.41 -18.73 10.50
C ALA A 155 -14.09 -17.30 10.03
N ALA A 156 -13.77 -16.39 10.95
CA ALA A 156 -13.41 -15.01 10.62
C ALA A 156 -12.14 -14.92 9.75
N ARG A 157 -11.09 -15.71 10.08
CA ARG A 157 -9.85 -15.76 9.29
C ARG A 157 -10.09 -16.34 7.89
N SER A 158 -10.85 -17.42 7.79
CA SER A 158 -11.19 -18.04 6.51
C SER A 158 -11.96 -17.07 5.61
N ALA A 159 -12.99 -16.41 6.16
CA ALA A 159 -13.77 -15.42 5.42
C ALA A 159 -12.91 -14.23 4.94
N ALA A 160 -11.95 -13.77 5.75
CA ALA A 160 -11.04 -12.70 5.36
C ALA A 160 -10.04 -13.12 4.26
N ALA A 161 -9.58 -14.38 4.26
CA ALA A 161 -8.67 -14.91 3.25
C ALA A 161 -9.33 -15.07 1.87
N LEU A 162 -10.65 -15.27 1.82
CA LEU A 162 -11.41 -15.44 0.57
C LEU A 162 -11.84 -14.11 -0.09
N LYS A 163 -11.82 -12.98 0.64
CA LYS A 163 -12.18 -11.64 0.12
C LYS A 163 -11.04 -11.00 -0.68
N VAL A 164 -10.49 -11.73 -1.63
CA VAL A 164 -9.56 -11.19 -2.64
C VAL A 164 -10.37 -10.93 -3.92
N GLU A 165 -10.70 -9.68 -4.19
CA GLU A 165 -11.29 -9.34 -5.51
C GLU A 165 -10.26 -9.62 -6.61
N PRO A 166 -10.65 -10.30 -7.71
CA PRO A 166 -9.72 -10.62 -8.78
C PRO A 166 -9.37 -9.34 -9.55
N THR A 167 -8.09 -8.96 -9.53
CA THR A 167 -7.59 -7.91 -10.43
C THR A 167 -7.75 -8.35 -11.90
N PRO A 168 -8.19 -7.44 -12.81
CA PRO A 168 -8.46 -7.81 -14.20
C PRO A 168 -7.17 -8.19 -14.95
N LYS A 169 -7.14 -9.41 -15.47
CA LYS A 169 -6.05 -9.95 -16.30
C LYS A 169 -6.01 -9.23 -17.66
N SER A 170 -5.11 -8.25 -17.84
CA SER A 170 -4.82 -7.69 -19.16
C SER A 170 -3.76 -8.51 -19.92
N ARG A 171 -4.14 -8.94 -21.12
CA ARG A 171 -3.36 -9.67 -22.13
C ARG A 171 -2.10 -8.91 -22.58
N ARG A 172 -1.03 -9.67 -22.84
CA ARG A 172 0.28 -9.21 -23.35
C ARG A 172 0.23 -8.80 -24.84
N LYS A 173 1.01 -7.78 -25.22
CA LYS A 173 1.80 -7.75 -26.48
C LYS A 173 3.01 -6.81 -26.33
N GLY A 174 4.20 -7.24 -26.82
CA GLY A 174 5.51 -6.54 -26.73
C GLY A 174 5.58 -5.21 -27.51
N LYS A 175 6.68 -4.43 -27.55
CA LYS A 175 8.11 -4.80 -27.67
C LYS A 175 9.02 -3.54 -27.49
N THR A 176 10.24 -3.77 -27.00
CA THR A 176 11.54 -3.02 -27.12
C THR A 176 11.81 -1.68 -26.39
N PRO A 177 13.08 -1.47 -25.92
CA PRO A 177 13.46 -0.40 -25.00
C PRO A 177 14.15 0.78 -25.73
N ALA A 178 13.92 2.01 -25.24
CA ALA A 178 14.73 3.17 -25.57
C ALA A 178 15.30 3.77 -24.27
N ALA A 179 16.61 4.04 -24.33
CA ALA A 179 17.55 4.55 -23.35
C ALA A 179 16.98 5.16 -22.04
N ALA A 180 17.48 4.62 -20.92
CA ALA A 180 17.33 5.22 -19.60
C ALA A 180 18.18 6.49 -19.52
N ILE A 181 17.51 7.62 -19.26
CA ILE A 181 18.14 8.78 -18.64
C ILE A 181 17.59 8.85 -17.22
N ASP A 182 18.53 8.97 -16.29
CA ASP A 182 18.36 9.02 -14.85
C ASP A 182 17.80 10.38 -14.43
N THR A 183 16.82 10.41 -13.51
CA THR A 183 16.37 11.68 -12.90
C THR A 183 15.78 11.38 -11.52
N THR A 184 16.68 11.37 -10.56
CA THR A 184 16.55 11.05 -9.13
C THR A 184 16.03 12.23 -8.29
N ALA A 185 14.91 12.85 -8.65
CA ALA A 185 14.38 13.97 -7.86
C ALA A 185 12.89 13.82 -7.50
N ALA A 186 12.57 14.05 -6.23
CA ALA A 186 11.21 14.35 -5.77
C ALA A 186 10.68 15.60 -6.50
N PRO A 187 9.37 15.70 -6.81
CA PRO A 187 8.81 16.80 -7.58
C PRO A 187 8.92 18.07 -6.74
N ALA A 188 9.57 19.08 -7.31
CA ALA A 188 9.74 20.38 -6.66
C ALA A 188 8.40 21.06 -6.31
N ASN A 189 7.31 20.72 -7.03
CA ASN A 189 5.96 21.20 -6.76
C ASN A 189 4.94 20.03 -6.67
N PRO A 190 4.59 19.56 -5.46
CA PRO A 190 3.61 18.49 -5.24
C PRO A 190 2.18 18.86 -5.64
N VAL A 191 1.79 20.13 -5.50
CA VAL A 191 0.43 20.61 -5.80
C VAL A 191 0.17 20.57 -7.30
N LEU A 192 1.11 21.12 -8.08
CA LEU A 192 1.08 21.05 -9.54
C LEU A 192 1.09 19.61 -10.03
N PHE A 193 1.90 18.75 -9.41
CA PHE A 193 1.95 17.33 -9.77
C PHE A 193 0.59 16.64 -9.61
N GLU A 194 -0.12 16.83 -8.50
CA GLU A 194 -1.44 16.25 -8.28
C GLU A 194 -2.50 16.83 -9.25
N ALA A 195 -2.46 18.13 -9.54
CA ALA A 195 -3.34 18.75 -10.53
C ALA A 195 -3.13 18.15 -11.95
N LEU A 196 -1.88 17.94 -12.35
CA LEU A 196 -1.54 17.31 -13.63
C LEU A 196 -1.95 15.84 -13.69
N ARG A 197 -1.85 15.13 -12.55
CA ARG A 197 -2.28 13.74 -12.42
C ARG A 197 -3.80 13.61 -12.56
N ALA A 198 -4.56 14.44 -11.86
CA ALA A 198 -6.01 14.49 -11.96
C ALA A 198 -6.47 14.78 -13.40
N TRP A 199 -5.89 15.80 -14.02
CA TRP A 199 -6.15 16.12 -15.42
C TRP A 199 -5.82 14.95 -16.35
N ARG A 200 -4.68 14.27 -16.16
CA ARG A 200 -4.30 13.09 -16.95
C ARG A 200 -5.35 11.97 -16.82
N ALA A 201 -5.86 11.73 -15.62
CA ALA A 201 -6.89 10.72 -15.36
C ALA A 201 -8.21 11.05 -16.09
N GLU A 202 -8.62 12.31 -16.09
CA GLU A 202 -9.81 12.78 -16.84
C GLU A 202 -9.64 12.55 -18.35
N GLN A 203 -8.49 12.93 -18.91
CA GLN A 203 -8.21 12.73 -20.34
C GLN A 203 -8.15 11.25 -20.73
N ALA A 204 -7.58 10.43 -19.85
CA ALA A 204 -7.49 8.99 -20.03
C ALA A 204 -8.87 8.33 -20.02
N ALA A 205 -9.73 8.72 -19.08
CA ALA A 205 -11.12 8.27 -18.99
C ALA A 205 -11.92 8.69 -20.24
N ALA A 206 -11.81 9.95 -20.66
CA ALA A 206 -12.47 10.48 -21.86
C ALA A 206 -12.08 9.71 -23.13
N LYS A 207 -10.81 9.29 -23.23
CA LYS A 207 -10.29 8.54 -24.37
C LYS A 207 -10.38 7.03 -24.22
N LYS A 208 -10.85 6.52 -23.07
CA LYS A 208 -10.85 5.08 -22.71
C LYS A 208 -9.48 4.43 -22.90
N LEU A 209 -8.41 5.18 -22.63
CA LEU A 209 -7.03 4.73 -22.71
C LEU A 209 -6.41 4.75 -21.31
N PRO A 210 -5.40 3.90 -21.03
CA PRO A 210 -4.62 4.02 -19.80
C PRO A 210 -3.95 5.41 -19.66
N ALA A 211 -3.82 5.92 -18.44
CA ALA A 211 -3.27 7.25 -18.14
C ALA A 211 -1.89 7.49 -18.77
N TYR A 212 -1.01 6.50 -18.73
CA TYR A 212 0.33 6.56 -19.31
C TYR A 212 0.33 6.83 -20.84
N CYS A 213 -0.76 6.50 -21.55
CA CYS A 213 -0.90 6.81 -22.97
C CYS A 213 -1.09 8.31 -23.25
N ILE A 214 -1.66 9.05 -22.29
CA ILE A 214 -1.81 10.51 -22.39
C ILE A 214 -0.45 11.16 -22.13
N PHE A 215 0.12 10.95 -20.94
CA PHE A 215 1.50 11.32 -20.58
C PHE A 215 2.11 10.28 -19.65
N SER A 216 3.39 9.97 -19.90
CA SER A 216 4.16 9.11 -18.99
C SER A 216 4.27 9.76 -17.63
N GLN A 217 4.44 8.95 -16.60
CA GLN A 217 4.66 9.43 -15.25
C GLN A 217 5.89 10.35 -15.19
N LYS A 218 6.95 9.98 -15.90
CA LYS A 218 8.17 10.79 -16.02
C LYS A 218 7.91 12.17 -16.61
N ALA A 219 7.04 12.29 -17.62
CA ALA A 219 6.72 13.58 -18.22
C ALA A 219 5.95 14.48 -17.25
N LEU A 220 5.03 13.92 -16.45
CA LEU A 220 4.31 14.70 -15.42
C LEU A 220 5.25 15.18 -14.31
N CYS A 221 6.14 14.30 -13.82
CA CYS A 221 7.15 14.69 -12.83
C CYS A 221 8.07 15.80 -13.37
N ALA A 222 8.53 15.67 -14.61
CA ALA A 222 9.38 16.67 -15.25
C ALA A 222 8.65 18.02 -15.42
N LEU A 223 7.35 17.99 -15.76
CA LEU A 223 6.56 19.21 -15.92
C LEU A 223 6.26 19.88 -14.58
N ALA A 224 5.95 19.11 -13.54
CA ALA A 224 5.78 19.63 -12.19
C ALA A 224 7.09 20.21 -11.62
N ALA A 225 8.23 19.60 -11.93
CA ALA A 225 9.54 20.09 -11.50
C ALA A 225 9.98 21.35 -12.26
N ALA A 226 9.71 21.44 -13.57
CA ALA A 226 10.12 22.56 -14.40
C ALA A 226 9.17 23.77 -14.34
N ALA A 227 7.89 23.55 -14.02
CA ALA A 227 6.84 24.57 -13.95
C ALA A 227 6.89 25.59 -15.12
N PRO A 228 6.82 25.13 -16.38
CA PRO A 228 7.02 25.97 -17.56
C PRO A 228 5.93 27.03 -17.69
N LYS A 229 6.33 28.27 -17.97
CA LYS A 229 5.43 29.42 -18.15
C LYS A 229 5.22 29.77 -19.62
N THR A 230 6.05 29.23 -20.51
CA THR A 230 5.99 29.50 -21.95
C THR A 230 5.88 28.22 -22.77
N PRO A 231 5.30 28.27 -23.99
CA PRO A 231 5.26 27.13 -24.90
C PRO A 231 6.66 26.59 -25.25
N THR A 232 7.67 27.47 -25.30
CA THR A 232 9.06 27.10 -25.59
C THR A 232 9.68 26.30 -24.44
N GLU A 233 9.46 26.72 -23.20
CA GLU A 233 9.88 25.94 -22.02
C GLU A 233 9.15 24.60 -21.96
N LEU A 234 7.86 24.58 -22.27
CA LEU A 234 7.05 23.37 -22.30
C LEU A 234 7.55 22.36 -23.35
N ALA A 235 8.00 22.84 -24.52
CA ALA A 235 8.61 22.02 -25.57
C ALA A 235 9.95 21.41 -25.16
N GLY A 236 10.66 22.03 -24.20
CA GLY A 236 11.92 21.52 -23.66
C GLY A 236 11.77 20.33 -22.71
N ILE A 237 10.54 19.98 -22.31
CA ILE A 237 10.30 18.91 -21.34
C ILE A 237 10.31 17.54 -22.02
N HIS A 238 11.20 16.68 -21.54
CA HIS A 238 11.33 15.32 -22.04
C HIS A 238 10.02 14.52 -21.90
N GLY A 239 9.50 14.01 -23.01
CA GLY A 239 8.22 13.29 -23.08
C GLY A 239 7.04 14.14 -23.61
N ILE A 240 7.28 15.42 -23.91
CA ILE A 240 6.33 16.31 -24.58
C ILE A 240 6.80 16.56 -26.02
N GLY A 241 6.34 15.70 -26.93
CA GLY A 241 6.61 15.88 -28.36
C GLY A 241 5.71 16.96 -28.99
N PRO A 242 6.05 17.45 -30.20
CA PRO A 242 5.33 18.53 -30.88
C PRO A 242 3.82 18.27 -31.00
N LYS A 243 3.41 17.02 -31.28
CA LYS A 243 2.00 16.64 -31.35
C LYS A 243 1.25 16.80 -30.02
N LYS A 244 1.90 16.50 -28.90
CA LYS A 244 1.31 16.68 -27.56
C LYS A 244 1.31 18.15 -27.14
N LEU A 245 2.31 18.91 -27.58
CA LEU A 245 2.40 20.35 -27.37
C LEU A 245 1.26 21.08 -28.10
N GLU A 246 1.00 20.74 -29.36
CA GLU A 246 -0.14 21.29 -30.11
C GLU A 246 -1.48 20.92 -29.45
N GLN A 247 -1.62 19.68 -29.00
CA GLN A 247 -2.89 19.19 -28.48
C GLN A 247 -3.21 19.64 -27.05
N TYR A 248 -2.20 19.75 -26.18
CA TYR A 248 -2.40 19.97 -24.75
C TYR A 248 -1.63 21.17 -24.20
N GLY A 249 -0.85 21.87 -25.03
CA GLY A 249 0.08 22.90 -24.58
C GLY A 249 -0.60 24.04 -23.80
N ALA A 250 -1.71 24.56 -24.32
CA ALA A 250 -2.47 25.61 -23.65
C ALA A 250 -3.01 25.14 -22.28
N THR A 251 -3.63 23.97 -22.23
CA THR A 251 -4.18 23.40 -20.98
C THR A 251 -3.09 23.14 -19.94
N LEU A 252 -1.93 22.64 -20.35
CA LEU A 252 -0.81 22.40 -19.45
C LEU A 252 -0.26 23.73 -18.88
N LEU A 253 -0.12 24.77 -19.70
CA LEU A 253 0.32 26.08 -19.23
C LEU A 253 -0.70 26.73 -18.27
N ASP A 254 -1.99 26.51 -18.51
CA ASP A 254 -3.05 26.98 -17.60
C ASP A 254 -3.01 26.24 -16.26
N LEU A 255 -2.80 24.92 -16.27
CA LEU A 255 -2.62 24.13 -15.05
C LEU A 255 -1.39 24.57 -14.26
N VAL A 256 -0.28 24.85 -14.95
CA VAL A 256 0.93 25.42 -14.33
C VAL A 256 0.65 26.80 -13.75
N ARG A 257 -0.12 27.66 -14.43
CA ARG A 257 -0.45 28.99 -13.91
C ARG A 257 -1.33 28.93 -12.65
N GLN A 258 -2.19 27.93 -12.56
CA GLN A 258 -3.14 27.78 -11.45
C GLN A 258 -2.54 27.08 -10.22
N ASN A 259 -1.52 26.23 -10.41
CA ASN A 259 -1.00 25.34 -9.35
C ASN A 259 0.53 25.43 -9.16
N GLY A 260 1.20 26.27 -9.95
CA GLY A 260 2.66 26.44 -10.04
C GLY A 260 3.24 27.47 -9.10
#